data_AF-A0A662MYX6-F1
#
_entry.id   AF-A0A662MYX6-F1
#
_cell.length_a   1.000
_cell.length_b   1.000
_cell.length_c   1.000
_cell.angle_alpha   90.00
_cell.angle_beta   90.00
_cell.angle_gamma   90.00
#
_symmetry.space_group_name_H-M   'P 1'
#
loop_
_entity.id
_entity.type
_entity.pdbx_description
1 polymer ?
#
loop_
_entity_poly.entity_id
_entity_poly.type
_entity_poly.pdbx_seq_one_letter_code
_entity_poly.pdbx_strand_id
1 'polypeptide(L)'
;KSLWSAMRYLLSLFPRELRLMSPRTSKKAFSYVDEDLDVDFKLFTPQGASIKYYSPENRRLLGKEIPASKWARPVLNERRAIFLAPKRYSNLKPNDPLAYLSETPFIPGKPIGYERNREFEQLIPNLIVTIHLAREQFKTFSPDDAVLRYFRRRFNDWLRKNRREYGEKFDALRLNGRVFETNMRFLLSMHLLGEMSRFEGRVSKSIVNNVLTINQDLVDTWINELSERELIKSIASYEKFVDTDKRGQIALSIFMDLEATSVDKIVDKQEFYEELVKYGFNSRDAGELIEKLIREGYLFEVSIGKLKLVVR
;
A
#
# COMPACT_ATOMS: atom_id res chain seq x y z
N LYS A 1 -2.20 9.29 -24.47
CA LYS A 1 -2.51 7.85 -24.27
C LYS A 1 -3.11 7.68 -22.86
N SER A 2 -4.01 6.72 -22.63
CA SER A 2 -4.64 6.51 -21.30
C SER A 2 -3.75 5.69 -20.36
N LEU A 3 -3.85 5.85 -19.04
CA LEU A 3 -3.11 5.01 -18.08
C LEU A 3 -3.41 3.51 -18.28
N TRP A 4 -4.66 3.15 -18.57
CA TRP A 4 -5.03 1.77 -18.93
C TRP A 4 -4.22 1.23 -20.12
N SER A 5 -3.99 2.04 -21.16
CA SER A 5 -3.19 1.62 -22.31
C SER A 5 -1.70 1.49 -21.97
N ALA A 6 -1.18 2.31 -21.05
CA ALA A 6 0.19 2.17 -20.55
C ALA A 6 0.35 0.88 -19.73
N MET A 7 -0.60 0.56 -18.84
CA MET A 7 -0.56 -0.65 -18.01
C MET A 7 -0.78 -1.93 -18.82
N ARG A 8 -1.63 -1.87 -19.85
CA ARG A 8 -1.78 -2.96 -20.83
C ARG A 8 -0.50 -3.19 -21.63
N TYR A 9 0.18 -2.11 -22.01
CA TYR A 9 1.45 -2.18 -22.69
C TYR A 9 2.53 -2.77 -21.77
N LEU A 10 2.67 -2.28 -20.53
CA LEU A 10 3.60 -2.85 -19.55
C LEU A 10 3.35 -4.35 -19.31
N LEU A 11 2.10 -4.75 -19.09
CA LEU A 11 1.73 -6.16 -18.94
C LEU A 11 2.09 -6.99 -20.19
N SER A 12 2.08 -6.39 -21.37
CA SER A 12 2.46 -7.06 -22.61
C SER A 12 3.96 -7.27 -22.78
N LEU A 13 4.79 -6.63 -21.94
CA LEU A 13 6.24 -6.83 -21.91
C LEU A 13 6.67 -7.95 -20.94
N PHE A 14 5.85 -8.26 -19.93
CA PHE A 14 6.19 -9.32 -18.96
C PHE A 14 6.15 -10.71 -19.59
N PRO A 15 6.99 -11.68 -19.17
CA PRO A 15 6.83 -13.08 -19.55
C PRO A 15 5.41 -13.59 -19.31
N ARG A 16 4.95 -14.54 -20.13
CA ARG A 16 3.55 -15.02 -20.11
C ARG A 16 3.18 -15.60 -18.74
N GLU A 17 4.16 -16.19 -18.06
CA GLU A 17 4.09 -16.83 -16.75
C GLU A 17 3.72 -15.83 -15.65
N LEU A 18 4.16 -14.58 -15.79
CA LEU A 18 3.86 -13.49 -14.87
C LEU A 18 2.51 -12.82 -15.17
N ARG A 19 1.83 -13.17 -16.27
CA ARG A 19 0.53 -12.57 -16.63
C ARG A 19 -0.63 -13.42 -16.10
N LEU A 20 -1.58 -12.79 -15.42
CA LEU A 20 -2.86 -13.43 -15.11
C LEU A 20 -3.71 -13.47 -16.38
N MET A 21 -3.79 -14.64 -17.01
CA MET A 21 -4.51 -14.86 -18.26
C MET A 21 -5.85 -15.55 -18.05
N SER A 22 -6.81 -15.25 -18.95
CA SER A 22 -8.09 -15.94 -18.97
C SER A 22 -7.91 -17.45 -19.12
N PRO A 23 -8.75 -18.28 -18.47
CA PRO A 23 -8.73 -19.72 -18.64
C PRO A 23 -8.76 -20.17 -20.10
N ARG A 24 -9.50 -19.45 -20.97
CA ARG A 24 -9.56 -19.74 -22.41
C ARG A 24 -8.22 -19.55 -23.12
N THR A 25 -7.46 -18.54 -22.74
CA THR A 25 -6.15 -18.23 -23.35
C THR A 25 -5.04 -19.07 -22.73
N SER A 26 -5.15 -19.42 -21.45
CA SER A 26 -4.18 -20.25 -20.73
C SER A 26 -4.04 -21.67 -21.29
N LYS A 27 -5.14 -22.23 -21.86
CA LYS A 27 -5.17 -23.58 -22.44
C LYS A 27 -4.35 -23.76 -23.71
N LYS A 28 -3.94 -22.68 -24.39
CA LYS A 28 -3.05 -22.77 -25.55
C LYS A 28 -1.61 -22.91 -25.06
N ALA A 29 -1.03 -24.10 -25.17
CA ALA A 29 0.40 -24.31 -24.94
C ALA A 29 1.19 -23.29 -25.79
N PHE A 30 2.15 -22.61 -25.17
CA PHE A 30 3.11 -21.78 -25.89
C PHE A 30 4.34 -22.64 -26.14
N SER A 31 4.64 -22.91 -27.41
CA SER A 31 5.94 -23.43 -27.82
C SER A 31 6.85 -22.24 -28.06
N TYR A 32 7.94 -22.14 -27.31
CA TYR A 32 9.05 -21.28 -27.68
C TYR A 32 10.00 -22.14 -28.52
N VAL A 33 10.20 -21.73 -29.77
CA VAL A 33 11.17 -22.35 -30.68
C VAL A 33 12.34 -21.38 -30.74
N ASP A 34 13.49 -21.83 -30.25
CA ASP A 34 14.75 -21.11 -30.40
C ASP A 34 15.31 -21.43 -31.80
N GLU A 35 15.41 -20.42 -32.67
CA GLU A 35 15.85 -20.58 -34.06
C GLU A 35 17.31 -21.03 -34.18
N ASP A 36 18.14 -20.81 -33.14
CA ASP A 36 19.56 -21.17 -33.13
C ASP A 36 19.83 -22.55 -32.51
N LEU A 37 18.92 -23.03 -31.65
CA LEU A 37 19.11 -24.28 -30.89
C LEU A 37 18.24 -25.46 -31.37
N ASP A 38 17.20 -25.23 -32.19
CA ASP A 38 16.25 -26.26 -32.68
C ASP A 38 15.68 -27.15 -31.54
N VAL A 39 15.54 -26.56 -30.34
CA VAL A 39 14.97 -27.20 -29.16
C VAL A 39 13.58 -26.64 -28.86
N ASP A 40 12.58 -27.53 -28.85
CA ASP A 40 11.23 -27.21 -28.41
C ASP A 40 11.17 -27.08 -26.88
N PHE A 41 11.20 -25.84 -26.38
CA PHE A 41 10.88 -25.59 -24.97
C PHE A 41 9.37 -25.38 -24.81
N LYS A 42 8.71 -26.33 -24.13
CA LYS A 42 7.41 -26.03 -23.51
C LYS A 42 7.68 -25.19 -22.26
N LEU A 43 7.49 -23.88 -22.37
CA LEU A 43 7.43 -22.99 -21.22
C LEU A 43 6.19 -23.34 -20.40
N PHE A 44 6.34 -24.28 -19.48
CA PHE A 44 5.39 -24.47 -18.40
C PHE A 44 5.59 -23.35 -17.40
N THR A 45 4.50 -22.79 -16.87
CA THR A 45 4.56 -21.95 -15.66
C THR A 45 5.39 -22.71 -14.63
N PRO A 46 6.59 -22.22 -14.25
CA PRO A 46 7.39 -22.88 -13.25
C PRO A 46 6.54 -22.99 -11.97
N GLN A 47 6.67 -24.13 -11.32
CA GLN A 47 6.06 -24.43 -10.04
C GLN A 47 6.07 -23.19 -9.12
N GLY A 48 4.88 -22.63 -8.84
CA GLY A 48 4.71 -21.70 -7.73
C GLY A 48 5.26 -20.28 -7.87
N ALA A 49 5.30 -19.66 -9.07
CA ALA A 49 5.39 -18.20 -9.14
C ALA A 49 4.23 -17.60 -8.31
N SER A 50 4.55 -17.02 -7.16
CA SER A 50 3.56 -16.69 -6.11
C SER A 50 2.64 -15.53 -6.50
N ILE A 51 3.04 -14.72 -7.49
CA ILE A 51 2.39 -13.47 -7.84
C ILE A 51 2.26 -13.32 -9.36
N LYS A 52 1.04 -13.10 -9.85
CA LYS A 52 0.73 -12.78 -11.26
C LYS A 52 0.25 -11.35 -11.41
N TYR A 53 0.39 -10.75 -12.59
CA TYR A 53 -0.05 -9.39 -12.86
C TYR A 53 -1.29 -9.36 -13.76
N TYR A 54 -2.25 -8.50 -13.45
CA TYR A 54 -3.51 -8.37 -14.18
C TYR A 54 -3.78 -6.94 -14.62
N SER A 55 -4.21 -6.78 -15.87
CA SER A 55 -4.76 -5.52 -16.39
C SER A 55 -6.06 -5.82 -17.16
N PRO A 56 -7.14 -5.04 -16.97
CA PRO A 56 -8.45 -5.29 -17.55
C PRO A 56 -8.37 -5.40 -19.07
N GLU A 57 -9.01 -6.43 -19.62
CA GLU A 57 -8.87 -6.76 -21.06
C GLU A 57 -9.50 -5.69 -21.96
N ASN A 58 -10.44 -4.90 -21.44
CA ASN A 58 -11.09 -3.82 -22.17
C ASN A 58 -11.45 -2.63 -21.27
N ARG A 59 -11.62 -1.45 -21.89
CA ARG A 59 -11.98 -0.19 -21.22
C ARG A 59 -13.36 -0.21 -20.55
N ARG A 60 -14.28 -1.11 -20.96
CA ARG A 60 -15.63 -1.19 -20.37
C ARG A 60 -15.56 -1.71 -18.94
N LEU A 61 -14.59 -2.57 -18.63
CA LEU A 61 -14.37 -3.08 -17.27
C LEU A 61 -13.97 -1.98 -16.29
N LEU A 62 -13.34 -0.90 -16.74
CA LEU A 62 -12.92 0.23 -15.89
C LEU A 62 -14.09 0.93 -15.17
N GLY A 63 -15.32 0.80 -15.69
CA GLY A 63 -16.53 1.34 -15.07
C GLY A 63 -17.13 0.47 -13.97
N LYS A 64 -16.61 -0.74 -13.73
CA LYS A 64 -17.08 -1.62 -12.66
C LYS A 64 -16.45 -1.24 -11.33
N GLU A 65 -17.09 -1.65 -10.24
CA GLU A 65 -16.56 -1.49 -8.87
C GLU A 65 -15.20 -2.16 -8.72
N ILE A 66 -15.10 -3.43 -9.14
CA ILE A 66 -13.84 -4.13 -9.35
C ILE A 66 -13.63 -4.22 -10.86
N PRO A 67 -12.60 -3.57 -11.44
CA PRO A 67 -12.38 -3.52 -12.88
C PRO A 67 -11.79 -4.81 -13.44
N ALA A 68 -12.27 -5.95 -12.97
CA ALA A 68 -11.83 -7.29 -13.37
C ALA A 68 -12.97 -8.12 -13.96
N SER A 69 -12.60 -9.03 -14.85
CA SER A 69 -13.48 -10.08 -15.37
C SER A 69 -13.90 -11.04 -14.23
N LYS A 70 -15.10 -11.65 -14.33
CA LYS A 70 -15.64 -12.53 -13.27
C LYS A 70 -14.68 -13.66 -12.88
N TRP A 71 -13.96 -14.22 -13.85
CA TRP A 71 -12.99 -15.30 -13.64
C TRP A 71 -11.73 -14.86 -12.87
N ALA A 72 -11.33 -13.59 -12.97
CA ALA A 72 -10.11 -13.06 -12.35
C ALA A 72 -10.34 -12.63 -10.89
N ARG A 73 -11.59 -12.34 -10.51
CA ARG A 73 -11.94 -11.83 -9.17
C ARG A 73 -11.53 -12.75 -8.02
N PRO A 74 -11.75 -14.08 -8.07
CA PRO A 74 -11.32 -14.96 -6.97
C PRO A 74 -9.81 -14.90 -6.75
N VAL A 75 -9.02 -14.92 -7.84
CA VAL A 75 -7.55 -14.88 -7.78
C VAL A 75 -7.04 -13.55 -7.21
N LEU A 76 -7.68 -12.44 -7.58
CA LEU A 76 -7.35 -11.11 -7.04
C LEU A 76 -7.72 -11.01 -5.55
N ASN A 77 -8.91 -11.47 -5.16
CA ASN A 77 -9.38 -11.43 -3.77
C ASN A 77 -8.49 -12.25 -2.83
N GLU A 78 -7.99 -13.39 -3.32
CA GLU A 78 -7.03 -14.24 -2.59
C GLU A 78 -5.59 -13.70 -2.63
N ARG A 79 -5.37 -12.50 -3.21
CA ARG A 79 -4.05 -11.85 -3.34
C ARG A 79 -3.00 -12.69 -4.06
N ARG A 80 -3.45 -13.60 -4.93
CA ARG A 80 -2.59 -14.41 -5.81
C ARG A 80 -2.23 -13.68 -7.10
N ALA A 81 -2.69 -12.43 -7.26
CA ALA A 81 -2.34 -11.56 -8.36
C ALA A 81 -2.39 -10.08 -7.98
N ILE A 82 -1.50 -9.28 -8.57
CA ILE A 82 -1.42 -7.82 -8.47
C ILE A 82 -2.27 -7.19 -9.57
N PHE A 83 -3.12 -6.24 -9.18
CA PHE A 83 -3.94 -5.45 -10.09
C PHE A 83 -3.16 -4.22 -10.59
N LEU A 84 -2.94 -4.11 -11.90
CA LEU A 84 -2.10 -3.04 -12.49
C LEU A 84 -2.88 -1.82 -13.00
N ALA A 85 -4.20 -1.85 -13.08
CA ALA A 85 -4.94 -0.79 -13.77
C ALA A 85 -5.68 0.17 -12.82
N PRO A 86 -5.88 1.43 -13.22
CA PRO A 86 -6.70 2.36 -12.46
C PRO A 86 -8.19 2.04 -12.56
N LYS A 87 -8.94 2.40 -11.51
CA LYS A 87 -10.40 2.54 -11.58
C LYS A 87 -10.75 3.87 -12.26
N ARG A 88 -11.97 3.99 -12.81
CA ARG A 88 -12.47 5.31 -13.23
C ARG A 88 -12.63 6.22 -12.01
N TYR A 89 -12.12 7.45 -12.13
CA TYR A 89 -12.22 8.53 -11.14
C TYR A 89 -13.63 8.69 -10.55
N SER A 90 -14.66 8.71 -11.40
CA SER A 90 -16.05 8.92 -10.97
C SER A 90 -16.60 7.85 -10.02
N ASN A 91 -15.88 6.73 -9.87
CA ASN A 91 -16.32 5.57 -9.09
C ASN A 91 -15.46 5.34 -7.85
N LEU A 92 -14.57 6.28 -7.51
CA LEU A 92 -13.75 6.21 -6.30
C LEU A 92 -14.64 6.33 -5.07
N LYS A 93 -14.40 5.45 -4.09
CA LYS A 93 -15.07 5.48 -2.79
C LYS A 93 -14.02 5.37 -1.69
N PRO A 94 -14.18 6.05 -0.55
CA PRO A 94 -13.22 5.93 0.55
C PRO A 94 -13.06 4.49 1.07
N ASN A 95 -14.06 3.62 0.88
CA ASN A 95 -14.04 2.20 1.25
C ASN A 95 -13.80 1.27 0.03
N ASP A 96 -13.06 1.73 -0.98
CA ASP A 96 -12.82 0.95 -2.19
C ASP A 96 -12.04 -0.34 -1.88
N PRO A 97 -12.56 -1.52 -2.25
CA PRO A 97 -11.83 -2.77 -2.06
C PRO A 97 -10.48 -2.80 -2.78
N LEU A 98 -10.27 -1.99 -3.83
CA LEU A 98 -8.97 -1.90 -4.50
C LEU A 98 -7.84 -1.33 -3.62
N ALA A 99 -8.18 -0.56 -2.57
CA ALA A 99 -7.18 -0.11 -1.59
C ALA A 99 -6.48 -1.29 -0.89
N TYR A 100 -7.16 -2.44 -0.81
CA TYR A 100 -6.67 -3.67 -0.19
C TYR A 100 -6.04 -4.67 -1.17
N LEU A 101 -6.16 -4.40 -2.47
CA LEU A 101 -5.80 -5.34 -3.55
C LEU A 101 -4.72 -4.82 -4.49
N SER A 102 -4.46 -3.51 -4.48
CA SER A 102 -3.51 -2.87 -5.39
C SER A 102 -2.33 -2.31 -4.62
N GLU A 103 -1.12 -2.73 -4.98
CA GLU A 103 0.13 -2.15 -4.47
C GLU A 103 0.28 -0.67 -4.88
N THR A 104 -0.44 -0.29 -5.91
CA THR A 104 -0.48 1.05 -6.46
C THR A 104 -1.94 1.52 -6.45
N PRO A 105 -2.33 2.44 -5.57
CA PRO A 105 -3.65 3.06 -5.66
C PRO A 105 -3.62 4.02 -6.85
N PHE A 106 -3.77 3.48 -8.05
CA PHE A 106 -3.63 4.23 -9.28
C PHE A 106 -4.76 5.24 -9.42
N ILE A 107 -4.46 6.49 -9.08
CA ILE A 107 -5.15 7.61 -9.67
C ILE A 107 -4.12 8.63 -10.12
N PRO A 108 -3.90 8.78 -11.43
CA PRO A 108 -3.03 9.82 -11.90
C PRO A 108 -3.84 11.11 -12.11
N GLY A 109 -3.51 12.16 -11.35
CA GLY A 109 -3.90 13.54 -11.71
C GLY A 109 -3.24 14.06 -12.99
N LYS A 110 -2.32 13.28 -13.61
CA LYS A 110 -1.58 13.65 -14.83
C LYS A 110 -1.59 12.54 -15.90
N PRO A 111 -1.73 12.88 -17.20
CA PRO A 111 -1.63 11.88 -18.26
C PRO A 111 -0.23 11.25 -18.28
N ILE A 112 -0.14 9.95 -18.02
CA ILE A 112 1.11 9.20 -18.17
C ILE A 112 1.33 8.93 -19.67
N GLY A 113 2.25 9.66 -20.27
CA GLY A 113 2.78 9.38 -21.60
C GLY A 113 3.85 8.30 -21.51
N TYR A 114 3.51 7.05 -21.82
CA TYR A 114 4.53 6.04 -22.10
C TYR A 114 4.88 6.13 -23.59
N GLU A 115 6.12 6.51 -23.88
CA GLU A 115 6.71 6.35 -25.20
C GLU A 115 7.13 4.89 -25.37
N ARG A 116 6.82 4.32 -26.53
CA ARG A 116 7.30 2.98 -26.85
C ARG A 116 8.76 3.13 -27.22
N ASN A 117 9.64 2.50 -26.46
CA ASN A 117 11.07 2.51 -26.71
C ASN A 117 11.52 1.04 -26.91
N ARG A 118 12.08 0.75 -28.09
CA ARG A 118 12.56 -0.58 -28.48
C ARG A 118 13.65 -1.08 -27.53
N GLU A 119 14.55 -0.21 -27.08
CA GLU A 119 15.62 -0.57 -26.14
C GLU A 119 15.02 -1.00 -24.80
N PHE A 120 14.00 -0.26 -24.31
CA PHE A 120 13.31 -0.63 -23.09
C PHE A 120 12.60 -1.99 -23.21
N GLU A 121 11.92 -2.25 -24.33
CA GLU A 121 11.26 -3.54 -24.59
C GLU A 121 12.26 -4.72 -24.55
N GLN A 122 13.46 -4.53 -25.10
CA GLN A 122 14.53 -5.55 -25.12
C GLN A 122 15.16 -5.79 -23.73
N LEU A 123 15.16 -4.78 -22.86
CA LEU A 123 15.78 -4.86 -21.53
C LEU A 123 14.84 -5.41 -20.44
N ILE A 124 13.52 -5.48 -20.68
CA ILE A 124 12.55 -5.99 -19.70
C ILE A 124 12.89 -7.40 -19.18
N PRO A 125 13.25 -8.39 -20.02
CA PRO A 125 13.63 -9.72 -19.54
C PRO A 125 14.82 -9.67 -18.58
N ASN A 126 15.87 -8.91 -18.93
CA ASN A 126 17.05 -8.73 -18.09
C ASN A 126 16.68 -8.07 -16.76
N LEU A 127 15.81 -7.07 -16.79
CA LEU A 127 15.32 -6.40 -15.59
C LEU A 127 14.60 -7.36 -14.64
N ILE A 128 13.74 -8.23 -15.17
CA ILE A 128 12.98 -9.20 -14.38
C ILE A 128 13.91 -10.23 -13.74
N VAL A 129 14.92 -10.70 -14.49
CA VAL A 129 15.95 -11.61 -13.98
C VAL A 129 16.76 -10.93 -12.88
N THR A 130 17.21 -9.69 -13.09
CA THR A 130 17.95 -8.91 -12.09
C THR A 130 17.15 -8.74 -10.80
N ILE A 131 15.86 -8.40 -10.88
CA ILE A 131 14.98 -8.29 -9.70
C ILE A 131 14.87 -9.66 -8.98
N HIS A 132 14.74 -10.76 -9.72
CA HIS A 132 14.66 -12.10 -9.13
C HIS A 132 15.97 -12.52 -8.47
N LEU A 133 17.12 -12.26 -9.09
CA LEU A 133 18.43 -12.52 -8.48
C LEU A 133 18.64 -11.66 -7.23
N ALA A 134 18.21 -10.40 -7.26
CA ALA A 134 18.27 -9.51 -6.11
C ALA A 134 17.34 -9.94 -4.96
N ARG A 135 16.26 -10.70 -5.22
CA ARG A 135 15.39 -11.25 -4.16
C ARG A 135 16.12 -12.23 -3.24
N GLU A 136 17.13 -12.94 -3.74
CA GLU A 136 17.97 -13.83 -2.92
C GLU A 136 18.87 -13.04 -1.95
N GLN A 137 19.28 -11.83 -2.35
CA GLN A 137 20.15 -10.95 -1.57
C GLN A 137 19.36 -10.05 -0.60
N PHE A 138 18.24 -9.50 -1.05
CA PHE A 138 17.34 -8.63 -0.29
C PHE A 138 16.05 -9.39 0.05
N LYS A 139 16.21 -10.32 1.01
CA LYS A 139 15.10 -11.07 1.63
C LYS A 139 14.14 -10.12 2.36
N THR A 140 13.05 -10.66 2.89
CA THR A 140 12.06 -9.90 3.66
C THR A 140 12.75 -9.11 4.78
N PHE A 141 12.50 -7.80 4.86
CA PHE A 141 13.00 -6.99 5.97
C PHE A 141 12.48 -7.55 7.29
N SER A 142 13.38 -7.75 8.24
CA SER A 142 13.01 -8.10 9.60
C SER A 142 12.41 -6.87 10.30
N PRO A 143 11.40 -7.05 11.17
CA PRO A 143 10.95 -6.04 12.14
C PRO A 143 12.09 -5.26 12.81
N ASP A 144 13.17 -5.96 13.13
CA ASP A 144 14.33 -5.44 13.85
C ASP A 144 15.43 -4.87 12.95
N ASP A 145 15.21 -4.79 11.63
CA ASP A 145 16.16 -4.14 10.74
C ASP A 145 16.22 -2.64 11.00
N ALA A 146 17.44 -2.10 11.07
CA ALA A 146 17.66 -0.66 11.23
C ALA A 146 16.99 0.16 10.12
N VAL A 147 16.93 -0.41 8.91
CA VAL A 147 16.21 0.12 7.76
C VAL A 147 14.72 0.26 8.07
N LEU A 148 14.11 -0.78 8.64
CA LEU A 148 12.68 -0.80 8.89
C LEU A 148 12.30 0.14 10.05
N ARG A 149 13.11 0.18 11.12
CA ARG A 149 12.96 1.20 12.18
C ARG A 149 13.06 2.62 11.63
N TYR A 150 14.03 2.87 10.74
CA TYR A 150 14.17 4.16 10.08
C TYR A 150 12.93 4.49 9.23
N PHE A 151 12.45 3.52 8.44
CA PHE A 151 11.25 3.68 7.61
C PHE A 151 10.00 3.93 8.46
N ARG A 152 9.75 3.15 9.52
CA ARG A 152 8.63 3.33 10.48
C ARG A 152 8.62 4.73 11.04
N ARG A 153 9.77 5.24 11.52
CA ARG A 153 9.87 6.62 12.03
C ARG A 153 9.49 7.66 10.96
N ARG A 154 10.00 7.50 9.74
CA ARG A 154 9.71 8.44 8.64
C ARG A 154 8.25 8.35 8.19
N PHE A 155 7.64 7.17 8.25
CA PHE A 155 6.22 6.97 7.98
C PHE A 155 5.35 7.65 9.05
N ASN A 156 5.70 7.52 10.33
CA ASN A 156 5.00 8.22 11.42
C ASN A 156 5.14 9.74 11.34
N ASP A 157 6.33 10.25 10.99
CA ASP A 157 6.53 11.67 10.68
C ASP A 157 5.61 12.14 9.55
N TRP A 158 5.47 11.33 8.51
CA TRP A 158 4.60 11.59 7.36
C TRP A 158 3.12 11.60 7.76
N LEU A 159 2.66 10.66 8.59
CA LEU A 159 1.29 10.65 9.15
C LEU A 159 1.00 11.93 9.93
N ARG A 160 1.92 12.32 10.83
CA ARG A 160 1.82 13.54 11.64
C ARG A 160 1.75 14.79 10.76
N LYS A 161 2.60 14.88 9.74
CA LYS A 161 2.58 16.01 8.79
C LYS A 161 1.22 16.12 8.10
N ASN A 162 0.73 15.01 7.54
CA ASN A 162 -0.55 15.00 6.81
C ASN A 162 -1.76 15.26 7.72
N ARG A 163 -1.73 14.80 8.98
CA ARG A 163 -2.78 15.15 9.96
C ARG A 163 -2.82 16.65 10.22
N ARG A 164 -1.66 17.32 10.32
CA ARG A 164 -1.59 18.79 10.48
C ARG A 164 -2.05 19.55 9.24
N GLU A 165 -1.77 19.00 8.06
CA GLU A 165 -2.09 19.64 6.77
C GLU A 165 -3.57 19.51 6.41
N TYR A 166 -4.15 18.32 6.62
CA TYR A 166 -5.47 17.94 6.11
C TYR A 166 -6.54 17.72 7.20
N GLY A 167 -6.13 17.64 8.47
CA GLY A 167 -7.04 17.52 9.62
C GLY A 167 -7.95 16.30 9.54
N GLU A 168 -9.22 16.51 9.91
CA GLU A 168 -10.27 15.47 10.00
C GLU A 168 -10.50 14.75 8.66
N LYS A 169 -10.23 15.40 7.52
CA LYS A 169 -10.31 14.75 6.20
C LYS A 169 -9.35 13.57 6.10
N PHE A 170 -8.12 13.76 6.58
CA PHE A 170 -7.12 12.70 6.57
C PHE A 170 -7.44 11.62 7.58
N ASP A 171 -7.81 11.99 8.81
CA ASP A 171 -8.17 11.01 9.85
C ASP A 171 -9.39 10.15 9.44
N ALA A 172 -10.39 10.75 8.78
CA ALA A 172 -11.55 10.03 8.26
C ALA A 172 -11.21 8.97 7.20
N LEU A 173 -10.19 9.19 6.37
CA LEU A 173 -9.75 8.23 5.35
C LEU A 173 -8.90 7.09 5.92
N ARG A 174 -8.53 7.17 7.20
CA ARG A 174 -7.66 6.22 7.88
C ARG A 174 -8.38 5.24 8.79
N LEU A 175 -9.69 5.42 8.94
CA LEU A 175 -10.55 4.46 9.63
C LEU A 175 -10.43 3.07 8.99
N ASN A 176 -10.67 2.04 9.79
CA ASN A 176 -10.68 0.66 9.31
C ASN A 176 -11.67 0.51 8.14
N GLY A 177 -11.30 -0.25 7.10
CA GLY A 177 -12.09 -0.41 5.89
C GLY A 177 -11.91 0.72 4.85
N ARG A 178 -11.08 1.73 5.11
CA ARG A 178 -10.86 2.89 4.22
C ARG A 178 -9.52 2.85 3.49
N VAL A 179 -9.40 3.70 2.47
CA VAL A 179 -8.28 3.72 1.52
C VAL A 179 -6.91 4.02 2.13
N PHE A 180 -6.87 4.76 3.24
CA PHE A 180 -5.64 5.04 3.99
C PHE A 180 -5.64 4.37 5.37
N GLU A 181 -6.33 3.25 5.54
CA GLU A 181 -6.22 2.43 6.74
C GLU A 181 -4.73 2.20 7.08
N THR A 182 -4.30 2.72 8.24
CA THR A 182 -2.89 2.99 8.54
C THR A 182 -2.02 1.75 8.47
N ASN A 183 -2.51 0.60 8.97
CA ASN A 183 -1.77 -0.66 8.97
C ASN A 183 -1.58 -1.15 7.53
N MET A 184 -2.66 -1.26 6.76
CA MET A 184 -2.58 -1.68 5.36
C MET A 184 -1.65 -0.77 4.56
N ARG A 185 -1.75 0.55 4.73
CA ARG A 185 -0.88 1.50 4.01
C ARG A 185 0.58 1.33 4.41
N PHE A 186 0.87 1.10 5.69
CA PHE A 186 2.23 0.81 6.14
C PHE A 186 2.77 -0.48 5.51
N LEU A 187 2.01 -1.58 5.55
CA LEU A 187 2.39 -2.86 4.93
C LEU A 187 2.65 -2.74 3.43
N LEU A 188 1.76 -2.07 2.69
CA LEU A 188 1.93 -1.82 1.25
C LEU A 188 3.18 -0.99 0.96
N SER A 189 3.48 -0.01 1.82
CA SER A 189 4.66 0.83 1.68
C SER A 189 5.96 0.07 1.99
N MET A 190 5.93 -0.85 2.96
CA MET A 190 7.06 -1.76 3.21
C MET A 190 7.29 -2.71 2.03
N HIS A 191 6.22 -3.23 1.43
CA HIS A 191 6.34 -4.08 0.24
C HIS A 191 7.01 -3.32 -0.91
N LEU A 192 6.54 -2.10 -1.17
CA LEU A 192 7.13 -1.22 -2.19
C LEU A 192 8.58 -0.88 -1.88
N LEU A 193 8.92 -0.59 -0.61
CA LEU A 193 10.29 -0.37 -0.17
C LEU A 193 11.19 -1.58 -0.51
N GLY A 194 10.70 -2.80 -0.27
CA GLY A 194 11.41 -4.04 -0.58
C GLY A 194 11.65 -4.21 -2.08
N GLU A 195 10.62 -4.02 -2.89
CA GLU A 195 10.72 -4.13 -4.36
C GLU A 195 11.66 -3.07 -4.95
N MET A 196 11.57 -1.81 -4.50
CA MET A 196 12.49 -0.76 -4.95
C MET A 196 13.93 -1.02 -4.50
N SER A 197 14.13 -1.55 -3.30
CA SER A 197 15.48 -1.87 -2.79
C SER A 197 16.11 -3.03 -3.56
N ARG A 198 15.31 -4.02 -3.99
CA ARG A 198 15.75 -5.12 -4.86
C ARG A 198 16.13 -4.61 -6.25
N PHE A 199 15.33 -3.71 -6.81
CA PHE A 199 15.62 -3.10 -8.09
C PHE A 199 16.94 -2.31 -8.07
N GLU A 200 17.16 -1.52 -7.02
CA GLU A 200 18.37 -0.71 -6.85
C GLU A 200 19.58 -1.50 -6.33
N GLY A 201 19.37 -2.75 -5.88
CA GLY A 201 20.39 -3.58 -5.26
C GLY A 201 20.94 -3.03 -3.93
N ARG A 202 20.22 -2.11 -3.27
CA ARG A 202 20.56 -1.57 -1.95
C ARG A 202 19.40 -0.81 -1.34
N VAL A 203 19.39 -0.65 -0.01
CA VAL A 203 18.49 0.29 0.66
C VAL A 203 19.17 1.64 0.83
N SER A 204 18.50 2.72 0.44
CA SER A 204 19.00 4.09 0.62
C SER A 204 17.91 5.02 1.15
N LYS A 205 18.33 6.15 1.73
CA LYS A 205 17.42 7.22 2.15
C LYS A 205 16.57 7.75 0.97
N SER A 206 17.12 7.72 -0.24
CA SER A 206 16.42 8.12 -1.46
C SER A 206 15.21 7.21 -1.73
N ILE A 207 15.39 5.89 -1.61
CA ILE A 207 14.30 4.92 -1.80
C ILE A 207 13.21 5.11 -0.76
N VAL A 208 13.57 5.32 0.51
CA VAL A 208 12.61 5.64 1.58
C VAL A 208 11.80 6.90 1.25
N ASN A 209 12.48 7.96 0.81
CA ASN A 209 11.80 9.19 0.42
C ASN A 209 10.89 8.98 -0.80
N ASN A 210 11.30 8.20 -1.81
CA ASN A 210 10.48 7.90 -2.97
C ASN A 210 9.18 7.18 -2.59
N VAL A 211 9.26 6.19 -1.68
CA VAL A 211 8.06 5.51 -1.16
C VAL A 211 7.12 6.49 -0.46
N LEU A 212 7.65 7.41 0.34
CA LEU A 212 6.84 8.43 1.02
C LEU A 212 6.26 9.47 0.05
N THR A 213 6.98 9.85 -0.99
CA THR A 213 6.47 10.70 -2.07
C THR A 213 5.32 10.03 -2.79
N ILE A 214 5.44 8.73 -3.10
CA ILE A 214 4.33 7.96 -3.68
C ILE A 214 3.13 7.98 -2.74
N ASN A 215 3.33 7.76 -1.43
CA ASN A 215 2.24 7.87 -0.45
C ASN A 215 1.63 9.28 -0.39
N GLN A 216 2.44 10.34 -0.54
CA GLN A 216 1.96 11.71 -0.56
C GLN A 216 1.10 11.97 -1.80
N ASP A 217 1.59 11.60 -2.99
CA ASP A 217 0.85 11.74 -4.24
C ASP A 217 -0.52 11.05 -4.14
N LEU A 218 -0.57 9.90 -3.46
CA LEU A 218 -1.82 9.19 -3.20
C LEU A 218 -2.75 9.98 -2.29
N VAL A 219 -2.26 10.46 -1.15
CA VAL A 219 -3.07 11.26 -0.21
C VAL A 219 -3.61 12.49 -0.90
N ASP A 220 -2.75 13.25 -1.57
CA ASP A 220 -3.13 14.46 -2.30
C ASP A 220 -4.20 14.15 -3.35
N THR A 221 -4.04 13.05 -4.07
CA THR A 221 -5.01 12.65 -5.08
C THR A 221 -6.36 12.33 -4.44
N TRP A 222 -6.40 11.44 -3.46
CA TRP A 222 -7.66 11.06 -2.83
C TRP A 222 -8.36 12.21 -2.11
N ILE A 223 -7.61 13.08 -1.43
CA ILE A 223 -8.21 14.23 -0.73
C ILE A 223 -8.82 15.23 -1.72
N ASN A 224 -8.14 15.48 -2.85
CA ASN A 224 -8.61 16.42 -3.85
C ASN A 224 -9.72 15.84 -4.74
N GLU A 225 -9.73 14.53 -4.92
CA GLU A 225 -10.60 13.89 -5.91
C GLU A 225 -11.89 13.30 -5.36
N LEU A 226 -11.94 13.04 -4.05
CA LEU A 226 -13.16 12.60 -3.40
C LEU A 226 -14.26 13.67 -3.50
N SER A 227 -15.45 13.26 -3.91
CA SER A 227 -16.61 14.15 -3.89
C SER A 227 -16.88 14.65 -2.48
N GLU A 228 -17.27 15.92 -2.35
CA GLU A 228 -17.59 16.56 -1.07
C GLU A 228 -18.58 15.73 -0.23
N ARG A 229 -19.58 15.11 -0.87
CA ARG A 229 -20.54 14.22 -0.23
C ARG A 229 -19.90 13.01 0.45
N GLU A 230 -18.93 12.37 -0.21
CA GLU A 230 -18.23 11.19 0.35
C GLU A 230 -17.25 11.60 1.46
N LEU A 231 -16.69 12.80 1.36
CA LEU A 231 -15.83 13.37 2.38
C LEU A 231 -16.63 13.70 3.65
N ILE A 232 -17.78 14.37 3.53
CA ILE A 232 -18.69 14.65 4.67
C ILE A 232 -19.14 13.36 5.34
N LYS A 233 -19.53 12.32 4.57
CA LYS A 233 -19.89 11.02 5.15
C LYS A 233 -18.74 10.37 5.90
N SER A 234 -17.51 10.52 5.41
CA SER A 234 -16.33 9.96 6.05
C SER A 234 -16.01 10.68 7.36
N ILE A 235 -16.11 12.03 7.37
CA ILE A 235 -15.96 12.83 8.59
C ILE A 235 -17.05 12.50 9.60
N ALA A 236 -18.32 12.44 9.19
CA ALA A 236 -19.42 12.07 10.09
C ALA A 236 -19.27 10.64 10.64
N SER A 237 -18.64 9.73 9.88
CA SER A 237 -18.29 8.41 10.39
C SER A 237 -17.20 8.52 11.44
N TYR A 238 -16.15 9.30 11.19
CA TYR A 238 -15.07 9.58 12.13
C TYR A 238 -15.60 10.20 13.43
N GLU A 239 -16.43 11.25 13.35
CA GLU A 239 -17.03 11.91 14.51
C GLU A 239 -17.85 10.94 15.39
N LYS A 240 -18.53 9.94 14.80
CA LYS A 240 -19.24 8.90 15.57
C LYS A 240 -18.31 7.99 16.38
N PHE A 241 -17.05 7.85 15.98
CA PHE A 241 -16.03 7.10 16.72
C PHE A 241 -15.31 7.97 17.77
N VAL A 242 -15.64 9.26 17.85
CA VAL A 242 -14.79 10.28 18.47
C VAL A 242 -15.62 11.05 19.52
N ASP A 243 -15.44 10.70 20.80
CA ASP A 243 -16.13 11.35 21.93
C ASP A 243 -15.37 12.62 22.39
N THR A 244 -16.12 13.62 22.87
CA THR A 244 -15.87 15.09 22.96
C THR A 244 -14.49 15.63 23.47
N ASP A 245 -13.56 14.82 23.99
CA ASP A 245 -12.23 15.26 24.46
C ASP A 245 -11.14 15.27 23.36
N LYS A 246 -10.95 16.43 22.70
CA LYS A 246 -9.97 16.62 21.61
C LYS A 246 -8.54 16.19 21.96
N ARG A 247 -8.08 16.33 23.21
CA ARG A 247 -6.70 15.95 23.59
C ARG A 247 -6.54 14.44 23.68
N GLY A 248 -7.50 13.76 24.33
CA GLY A 248 -7.55 12.30 24.39
C GLY A 248 -7.67 11.67 23.01
N GLN A 249 -8.46 12.27 22.12
CA GLN A 249 -8.61 11.82 20.73
C GLN A 249 -7.29 11.84 19.95
N ILE A 250 -6.57 12.96 20.01
CA ILE A 250 -5.27 13.09 19.33
C ILE A 250 -4.30 12.04 19.87
N ALA A 251 -4.28 11.82 21.18
CA ALA A 251 -3.43 10.82 21.80
C ALA A 251 -3.79 9.39 21.36
N LEU A 252 -5.06 9.02 21.35
CA LEU A 252 -5.51 7.72 20.86
C LEU A 252 -5.23 7.54 19.36
N SER A 253 -5.39 8.60 18.57
CA SER A 253 -5.06 8.59 17.14
C SER A 253 -3.55 8.34 16.92
N ILE A 254 -2.68 8.99 17.70
CA ILE A 254 -1.24 8.72 17.69
C ILE A 254 -0.94 7.28 18.14
N PHE A 255 -1.64 6.78 19.16
CA PHE A 255 -1.48 5.42 19.64
C PHE A 255 -1.85 4.39 18.57
N MET A 256 -2.99 4.56 17.90
CA MET A 256 -3.42 3.69 16.81
C MET A 256 -2.41 3.67 15.66
N ASP A 257 -1.69 4.77 15.40
CA ASP A 257 -0.65 4.83 14.38
C ASP A 257 0.57 4.00 14.78
N LEU A 258 0.98 4.12 16.05
CA LEU A 258 2.07 3.33 16.60
C LEU A 258 1.74 1.85 16.62
N GLU A 259 0.51 1.50 17.01
CA GLU A 259 0.00 0.13 17.05
C GLU A 259 -0.08 -0.45 15.63
N ALA A 260 -0.62 0.31 14.67
CA ALA A 260 -0.74 -0.10 13.27
C ALA A 260 0.61 -0.37 12.59
N THR A 261 1.67 0.28 13.06
CA THR A 261 3.04 0.09 12.55
C THR A 261 3.89 -0.86 13.41
N SER A 262 3.33 -1.38 14.51
CA SER A 262 3.97 -2.37 15.37
C SER A 262 3.69 -3.80 14.88
N VAL A 263 4.58 -4.73 15.21
CA VAL A 263 4.55 -6.10 14.67
C VAL A 263 3.53 -6.98 15.40
N ASP A 264 3.40 -6.79 16.71
CA ASP A 264 2.56 -7.53 17.63
C ASP A 264 1.31 -6.75 18.08
N LYS A 265 1.10 -5.55 17.54
CA LYS A 265 0.08 -4.59 18.00
C LYS A 265 0.31 -4.18 19.46
N ILE A 266 1.56 -4.15 19.89
CA ILE A 266 1.96 -3.68 21.21
C ILE A 266 2.83 -2.43 21.02
N VAL A 267 2.53 -1.40 21.80
CA VAL A 267 3.23 -0.12 21.77
C VAL A 267 3.96 0.08 23.09
N ASP A 268 5.25 0.41 23.04
CA ASP A 268 5.99 0.79 24.23
C ASP A 268 5.44 2.11 24.81
N LYS A 269 5.17 2.14 26.11
CA LYS A 269 4.68 3.33 26.84
C LYS A 269 5.62 4.53 26.64
N GLN A 270 6.93 4.27 26.62
CA GLN A 270 7.94 5.28 26.34
C GLN A 270 7.89 5.76 24.88
N GLU A 271 7.68 4.87 23.91
CA GLU A 271 7.51 5.23 22.49
C GLU A 271 6.27 6.13 22.32
N PHE A 272 5.16 5.78 22.99
CA PHE A 272 3.95 6.57 22.96
C PHE A 272 4.14 7.96 23.56
N TYR A 273 4.77 8.04 24.74
CA TYR A 273 5.11 9.30 25.39
C TYR A 273 5.96 10.20 24.49
N GLU A 274 7.00 9.67 23.87
CA GLU A 274 7.89 10.42 22.98
C GLU A 274 7.15 10.97 21.76
N GLU A 275 6.22 10.19 21.19
CA GLU A 275 5.40 10.67 20.08
C GLU A 275 4.40 11.75 20.49
N LEU A 276 3.80 11.68 21.69
CA LEU A 276 2.95 12.76 22.21
C LEU A 276 3.74 14.06 22.36
N VAL A 277 4.94 14.00 22.94
CA VAL A 277 5.81 15.18 23.11
C VAL A 277 6.22 15.74 21.74
N LYS A 278 6.64 14.88 20.80
CA LYS A 278 6.95 15.29 19.42
C LYS A 278 5.74 15.89 18.70
N TYR A 279 4.53 15.47 19.04
CA TYR A 279 3.31 16.03 18.47
C TYR A 279 3.05 17.45 18.96
N GLY A 280 3.52 17.80 20.17
CA GLY A 280 3.43 19.13 20.78
C GLY A 280 2.76 19.14 22.15
N PHE A 281 2.51 17.99 22.77
CA PHE A 281 2.04 17.93 24.15
C PHE A 281 3.16 18.33 25.12
N ASN A 282 2.79 19.01 26.20
CA ASN A 282 3.70 19.20 27.32
C ASN A 282 4.07 17.83 27.90
N SER A 283 5.35 17.61 28.23
CA SER A 283 5.86 16.40 28.88
C SER A 283 5.01 15.93 30.06
N ARG A 284 4.60 16.84 30.95
CA ARG A 284 3.77 16.48 32.11
C ARG A 284 2.36 16.04 31.67
N ASP A 285 1.73 16.82 30.82
CA ASP A 285 0.40 16.53 30.28
C ASP A 285 0.38 15.21 29.49
N ALA A 286 1.45 14.90 28.75
CA ALA A 286 1.58 13.65 28.00
C ALA A 286 1.59 12.43 28.94
N GLY A 287 2.37 12.49 30.02
CA GLY A 287 2.38 11.44 31.04
C GLY A 287 1.02 11.27 31.73
N GLU A 288 0.41 12.38 32.18
CA GLU A 288 -0.90 12.37 32.82
C GLU A 288 -2.01 11.84 31.89
N LEU A 289 -1.94 12.16 30.60
CA LEU A 289 -2.90 11.69 29.59
C LEU A 289 -2.76 10.19 29.33
N ILE A 290 -1.55 9.65 29.27
CA ILE A 290 -1.34 8.19 29.13
C ILE A 290 -1.97 7.45 30.32
N GLU A 291 -1.73 7.90 31.55
CA GLU A 291 -2.32 7.31 32.76
C GLU A 291 -3.84 7.44 32.78
N LYS A 292 -4.38 8.56 32.29
CA LYS A 292 -5.83 8.77 32.14
C LYS A 292 -6.41 7.74 31.16
N LEU A 293 -5.81 7.56 29.98
CA LEU A 293 -6.27 6.61 28.97
C LEU A 293 -6.23 5.15 29.44
N ILE A 294 -5.23 4.79 30.25
CA ILE A 294 -5.16 3.46 30.89
C ILE A 294 -6.30 3.30 31.91
N ARG A 295 -6.50 4.30 32.78
CA ARG A 295 -7.53 4.28 33.84
C ARG A 295 -8.95 4.24 33.29
N GLU A 296 -9.20 4.95 32.20
CA GLU A 296 -10.50 4.98 31.50
C GLU A 296 -10.73 3.71 30.65
N GLY A 297 -9.73 2.81 30.58
CA GLY A 297 -9.84 1.52 29.94
C GLY A 297 -9.71 1.57 28.42
N TYR A 298 -9.21 2.67 27.85
CA TYR A 298 -8.90 2.75 26.41
C TYR A 298 -7.62 1.98 26.08
N LEU A 299 -6.66 1.95 26.99
CA LEU A 299 -5.37 1.26 26.86
C LEU A 299 -5.22 0.22 27.97
N PHE A 300 -4.67 -0.94 27.63
CA PHE A 300 -4.36 -2.01 28.57
C PHE A 300 -2.85 -2.28 28.58
N GLU A 301 -2.28 -2.37 29.78
CA GLU A 301 -0.87 -2.67 29.98
C GLU A 301 -0.68 -4.20 30.09
N VAL A 302 -0.24 -4.82 28.99
CA VAL A 302 -0.10 -6.28 28.86
C VAL A 302 1.07 -6.81 29.69
N SER A 303 2.14 -6.01 29.77
CA SER A 303 3.27 -6.18 30.67
C SER A 303 3.85 -4.79 30.98
N ILE A 304 4.73 -4.69 31.96
CA ILE A 304 5.35 -3.40 32.36
C ILE A 304 5.87 -2.65 31.12
N GLY A 305 5.34 -1.45 30.90
CA GLY A 305 5.69 -0.56 29.78
C GLY A 305 5.12 -0.94 28.42
N LYS A 306 4.29 -1.99 28.31
CA LYS A 306 3.75 -2.50 27.03
C LYS A 306 2.24 -2.29 26.97
N LEU A 307 1.80 -1.37 26.13
CA LEU A 307 0.42 -0.94 25.98
C LEU A 307 -0.23 -1.58 24.75
N LYS A 308 -1.54 -1.83 24.85
CA LYS A 308 -2.38 -2.31 23.76
C LYS A 308 -3.73 -1.60 23.76
N LEU A 309 -4.29 -1.35 22.59
CA LEU A 309 -5.62 -0.75 22.48
C LEU A 309 -6.69 -1.75 22.94
N VAL A 310 -7.64 -1.29 23.74
CA VAL A 310 -8.84 -2.06 24.08
C VAL A 310 -9.93 -1.67 23.09
N VAL A 311 -10.17 -2.53 22.09
CA VAL A 311 -11.23 -2.30 21.10
C VAL A 311 -12.58 -2.42 21.81
N ARG A 312 -13.39 -1.36 21.76
CA ARG A 312 -14.85 -1.46 22.01
C ARG A 312 -15.59 -1.73 20.71
#